data_AF-A0AA36M7S5-F1
#
_entry.id   AF-A0AA36M7S5-F1
#
_cell.length_a   1.000
_cell.length_b   1.000
_cell.length_c   1.000
_cell.angle_alpha   90.00
_cell.angle_beta   90.00
_cell.angle_gamma   90.00
#
_symmetry.space_group_name_H-M   'P 1'
#
loop_
_entity.id
_entity.type
_entity.pdbx_description
1 polymer ?
#
loop_
_entity_poly.entity_id
_entity_poly.type
_entity_poly.pdbx_seq_one_letter_code
_entity_poly.pdbx_strand_id
1 'polypeptide(L)'
;MSRFLNRYNHASPTSPAGGVSMTDPQYLADCDINTILRKYAITEDFVSAFQRIDAARDQFASLPSELRARFGHDVKAYFEFVLNPENAEECKRLGLLVPTTVEPSAEELLQQIADNTRTTKGTVETGKAVAKIWDDWYRDENLQDSIIQSSDDLGDGNPNGIDWNVLRKRGKRHDYFTSALPWTQKGQAIELPLGTSAPVTYNATNPHDSYLTGKQAGLWQKGNNTDADRAQACYLGDDDSAKRIRPDLQEPLWLNADLSRATAATINSLRMAFQLQRLLETDARCGTRLCEIIRGHFKTICPDARLQRSEYLGGSSTPIGFLPVAQTAENGDTPQGNLVAN
;
A
#
# COMPACT_ATOMS: atom_id res chain seq x y z
N MET A 1 76.59 -57.34 -32.29
CA MET A 1 76.01 -57.67 -33.61
C MET A 1 76.70 -58.93 -34.12
N SER A 2 76.14 -60.12 -34.28
CA SER A 2 74.77 -60.61 -34.49
C SER A 2 74.65 -62.11 -34.08
N ARG A 3 75.37 -62.55 -33.04
CA ARG A 3 75.46 -64.00 -32.65
C ARG A 3 75.25 -64.31 -31.16
N PHE A 4 74.49 -63.50 -30.43
CA PHE A 4 74.21 -63.73 -28.99
C PHE A 4 72.73 -63.87 -28.62
N LEU A 5 71.79 -63.80 -29.57
CA LEU A 5 70.35 -63.75 -29.27
C LEU A 5 69.58 -65.08 -29.44
N ASN A 6 70.25 -66.22 -29.64
CA ASN A 6 69.55 -67.46 -30.02
C ASN A 6 69.67 -68.61 -29.00
N ARG A 7 69.81 -68.33 -27.70
CA ARG A 7 70.03 -69.40 -26.71
C ARG A 7 69.21 -69.38 -25.42
N TYR A 8 68.14 -68.58 -25.33
CA TYR A 8 67.21 -68.64 -24.21
C TYR A 8 65.75 -68.61 -24.69
N ASN A 9 65.35 -69.66 -25.42
CA ASN A 9 63.95 -70.07 -25.48
C ASN A 9 63.77 -71.21 -24.49
N HIS A 10 63.50 -70.86 -23.25
CA HIS A 10 63.01 -71.76 -22.21
C HIS A 10 61.67 -71.20 -21.75
N ALA A 11 60.62 -72.03 -21.76
CA ALA A 11 59.29 -71.65 -21.33
C ALA A 11 59.31 -71.19 -19.87
N SER A 12 58.86 -69.95 -19.61
CA SER A 12 58.71 -69.46 -18.23
C SER A 12 57.45 -70.04 -17.59
N PRO A 13 57.44 -70.26 -16.26
CA PRO A 13 56.38 -70.97 -15.56
C PRO A 13 55.08 -70.16 -15.50
N THR A 14 53.97 -70.88 -15.44
CA THR A 14 52.58 -70.39 -15.35
C THR A 14 52.38 -69.26 -14.34
N SER A 15 51.92 -68.10 -14.83
CA SER A 15 51.43 -66.97 -14.02
C SER A 15 49.99 -67.25 -13.53
N PRO A 16 49.58 -66.77 -12.34
CA PRO A 16 48.25 -67.01 -11.78
C PRO A 16 47.16 -66.39 -12.66
N ALA A 17 46.01 -67.06 -12.70
CA ALA A 17 44.87 -66.75 -13.56
C ALA A 17 44.41 -65.28 -13.47
N GLY A 18 44.41 -64.57 -14.61
CA GLY A 18 43.73 -63.27 -14.75
C GLY A 18 44.45 -62.18 -15.57
N GLY A 19 45.69 -62.39 -16.02
CA GLY A 19 46.42 -61.39 -16.83
C GLY A 19 46.22 -61.56 -18.33
N VAL A 20 45.87 -60.49 -19.04
CA VAL A 20 45.85 -60.45 -20.53
C VAL A 20 47.26 -60.71 -21.05
N SER A 21 47.43 -61.66 -21.97
CA SER A 21 48.73 -61.94 -22.60
C SER A 21 49.22 -60.72 -23.38
N MET A 22 50.28 -60.07 -22.92
CA MET A 22 50.88 -58.91 -23.60
C MET A 22 51.52 -59.34 -24.92
N THR A 23 51.36 -58.51 -25.95
CA THR A 23 52.02 -58.71 -27.25
C THR A 23 53.50 -58.34 -27.19
N ASP A 24 54.36 -58.96 -28.01
CA ASP A 24 55.82 -58.72 -28.00
C ASP A 24 56.24 -57.23 -28.04
N PRO A 25 55.57 -56.32 -28.79
CA PRO A 25 55.89 -54.89 -28.76
C PRO A 25 55.54 -54.22 -27.43
N GLN A 26 54.45 -54.66 -26.78
CA GLN A 26 54.04 -54.16 -25.47
C GLN A 26 55.01 -54.62 -24.39
N TYR A 27 55.50 -55.86 -24.46
CA TYR A 27 56.50 -56.36 -23.51
C TYR A 27 57.83 -55.60 -23.64
N LEU A 28 58.24 -55.29 -24.88
CA LEU A 28 59.46 -54.54 -25.15
C LEU A 28 59.36 -53.07 -24.70
N ALA A 29 58.18 -52.45 -24.81
CA ALA A 29 57.91 -51.11 -24.30
C ALA A 29 57.84 -51.06 -22.76
N ASP A 30 57.31 -52.11 -22.11
CA ASP A 30 57.23 -52.21 -20.65
C ASP A 30 58.59 -52.60 -20.04
N CYS A 31 59.47 -53.25 -20.82
CA CYS A 31 60.87 -53.54 -20.46
C CYS A 31 61.86 -52.41 -20.78
N ASP A 32 61.43 -51.30 -21.39
CA ASP A 32 62.30 -50.14 -21.60
C ASP A 32 62.69 -49.54 -20.25
N ILE A 33 63.99 -49.36 -20.05
CA ILE A 33 64.56 -48.89 -18.78
C ILE A 33 63.99 -47.52 -18.39
N ASN A 34 63.66 -46.66 -19.36
CA ASN A 34 63.05 -45.37 -19.09
C ASN A 34 61.59 -45.50 -18.66
N THR A 35 60.87 -46.50 -19.18
CA THR A 35 59.49 -46.80 -18.80
C THR A 35 59.45 -47.43 -17.41
N ILE A 36 60.34 -48.37 -17.10
CA ILE A 36 60.49 -48.95 -15.76
C ILE A 36 60.88 -47.86 -14.75
N LEU A 37 61.88 -47.03 -15.10
CA LEU A 37 62.29 -45.91 -14.25
C LEU A 37 61.14 -44.93 -14.05
N ARG A 38 60.30 -44.61 -15.03
CA ARG A 38 59.13 -43.74 -14.83
C ARG A 38 57.99 -44.40 -14.05
N LYS A 39 57.76 -45.70 -14.26
CA LYS A 39 56.70 -46.48 -13.59
C LYS A 39 57.01 -46.72 -12.11
N TYR A 40 58.29 -46.82 -11.75
CA TYR A 40 58.78 -47.02 -10.38
C TYR A 40 59.51 -45.82 -9.78
N ALA A 41 59.68 -44.70 -10.50
CA ALA A 41 60.08 -43.42 -9.93
C ALA A 41 58.88 -42.76 -9.23
N ILE A 42 58.38 -43.42 -8.19
CA ILE A 42 57.65 -42.72 -7.14
C ILE A 42 58.74 -42.06 -6.30
N THR A 43 59.04 -40.81 -6.64
CA THR A 43 59.92 -39.95 -5.83
C THR A 43 59.17 -39.48 -4.61
N GLU A 44 59.14 -40.32 -3.57
CA GLU A 44 59.06 -39.86 -2.19
C GLU A 44 60.28 -40.43 -1.47
N ASP A 45 61.06 -39.54 -0.87
CA ASP A 45 62.17 -39.95 -0.01
C ASP A 45 61.63 -40.90 1.07
N PHE A 46 62.34 -41.98 1.39
CA PHE A 46 61.87 -43.02 2.31
C PHE A 46 61.41 -42.40 3.64
N VAL A 47 62.14 -41.40 4.13
CA VAL A 47 61.79 -40.64 5.33
C VAL A 47 60.44 -39.92 5.19
N SER A 48 60.17 -39.32 4.02
CA SER A 48 58.90 -38.64 3.75
C SER A 48 57.72 -39.61 3.67
N ALA A 49 57.94 -40.82 3.13
CA ALA A 49 56.93 -41.88 3.10
C ALA A 49 56.59 -42.36 4.53
N PHE A 50 57.60 -42.55 5.39
CA PHE A 50 57.38 -42.89 6.81
C PHE A 50 56.66 -41.78 7.57
N GLN A 51 57.04 -40.51 7.37
CA GLN A 51 56.36 -39.36 7.98
C GLN A 51 54.88 -39.29 7.59
N ARG A 52 54.53 -39.65 6.35
CA ARG A 52 53.13 -39.73 5.92
C ARG A 52 52.37 -40.88 6.55
N ILE A 53 53.01 -42.03 6.74
CA ILE A 53 52.41 -43.17 7.44
C ILE A 53 52.16 -42.82 8.91
N ASP A 54 53.10 -42.15 9.57
CA ASP A 54 52.92 -41.73 10.96
C ASP A 54 51.88 -40.61 11.08
N ALA A 55 51.87 -39.63 10.17
CA ALA A 55 50.80 -38.63 10.10
C ALA A 55 49.42 -39.26 9.87
N ALA A 56 49.32 -40.30 9.03
CA ALA A 56 48.09 -41.04 8.79
C ALA A 56 47.62 -41.80 10.04
N ARG A 57 48.55 -42.37 10.82
CA ARG A 57 48.27 -43.01 12.11
C ARG A 57 47.78 -41.99 13.15
N ASP A 58 48.42 -40.84 13.23
CA ASP A 58 48.05 -39.77 14.16
C ASP A 58 46.67 -39.18 13.83
N GLN A 59 46.39 -38.96 12.53
CA GLN A 59 45.07 -38.54 12.06
C GLN A 59 43.99 -39.57 12.41
N PHE A 60 44.25 -40.87 12.19
CA PHE A 60 43.30 -41.91 12.59
C PHE A 60 43.11 -41.96 14.11
N ALA A 61 44.17 -41.78 14.90
CA ALA A 61 44.10 -41.77 16.36
C ALA A 61 43.29 -40.58 16.91
N SER A 62 43.27 -39.45 16.20
CA SER A 62 42.49 -38.26 16.55
C SER A 62 40.97 -38.44 16.40
N LEU A 63 40.52 -39.47 15.65
CA LEU A 63 39.10 -39.71 15.44
C LEU A 63 38.41 -40.26 16.70
N PRO A 64 37.09 -40.00 16.86
CA PRO A 64 36.28 -40.60 17.92
C PRO A 64 36.41 -42.13 17.98
N SER A 65 36.36 -42.69 19.20
CA SER A 65 36.54 -44.13 19.43
C SER A 65 35.53 -44.99 18.67
N GLU A 66 34.30 -44.51 18.52
CA GLU A 66 33.23 -45.20 17.79
C GLU A 66 33.55 -45.36 16.30
N LEU A 67 34.11 -44.32 15.67
CA LEU A 67 34.52 -44.37 14.27
C LEU A 67 35.74 -45.29 14.08
N ARG A 68 36.70 -45.27 15.01
CA ARG A 68 37.86 -46.18 14.98
C ARG A 68 37.47 -47.65 15.12
N ALA A 69 36.49 -47.96 15.97
CA ALA A 69 35.99 -49.31 16.17
C ALA A 69 35.33 -49.89 14.90
N ARG A 70 34.68 -49.03 14.10
CA ARG A 70 34.04 -49.43 12.83
C ARG A 70 35.03 -49.98 11.80
N PHE A 71 36.26 -49.47 11.78
CA PHE A 71 37.34 -49.92 10.90
C PHE A 71 38.26 -50.96 11.55
N GLY A 72 37.85 -51.57 12.67
CA GLY A 72 38.64 -52.61 13.35
C GLY A 72 39.98 -52.11 13.89
N HIS A 73 40.09 -50.81 14.20
CA HIS A 73 41.34 -50.13 14.55
C HIS A 73 42.46 -50.20 13.50
N ASP A 74 42.12 -50.53 12.25
CA ASP A 74 43.07 -50.57 11.14
C ASP A 74 43.05 -49.24 10.36
N VAL A 75 44.24 -48.64 10.22
CA VAL A 75 44.46 -47.40 9.48
C VAL A 75 44.26 -47.62 7.98
N LYS A 76 44.64 -48.81 7.47
CA LYS A 76 44.55 -49.10 6.04
C LYS A 76 43.10 -49.13 5.55
N ALA A 77 42.25 -49.86 6.26
CA ALA A 77 40.82 -49.97 5.95
C ALA A 77 40.10 -48.60 5.98
N TYR A 78 40.50 -47.72 6.90
CA TYR A 78 39.97 -46.35 6.97
C TYR A 78 40.33 -45.51 5.73
N PHE A 79 41.61 -45.50 5.33
CA PHE A 79 42.03 -44.72 4.16
C PHE A 79 41.47 -45.26 2.85
N GLU A 80 41.39 -46.59 2.69
CA GLU A 80 40.77 -47.23 1.53
C GLU A 80 39.28 -46.86 1.42
N PHE A 81 38.57 -46.75 2.55
CA PHE A 81 37.18 -46.31 2.59
C PHE A 81 37.01 -44.84 2.19
N VAL A 82 37.86 -43.94 2.68
CA VAL A 82 37.79 -42.48 2.41
C VAL A 82 38.23 -42.13 0.98
N LEU A 83 39.16 -42.90 0.39
CA LEU A 83 39.64 -42.67 -0.98
C LEU A 83 38.66 -43.12 -2.07
N ASN A 84 37.68 -43.96 -1.73
CA ASN A 84 36.67 -44.42 -2.67
C ASN A 84 35.59 -43.33 -2.91
N PRO A 85 35.45 -42.80 -4.14
CA PRO A 85 34.53 -41.69 -4.43
C PRO A 85 33.06 -42.07 -4.26
N GLU A 86 32.71 -43.36 -4.38
CA GLU A 86 31.36 -43.87 -4.16
C GLU A 86 30.92 -43.78 -2.69
N ASN A 87 31.86 -43.73 -1.74
CA ASN A 87 31.58 -43.65 -0.30
C ASN A 87 31.49 -42.19 0.21
N ALA A 88 31.49 -41.20 -0.68
CA ALA A 88 31.53 -39.78 -0.32
C ALA A 88 30.29 -39.34 0.49
N GLU A 89 29.09 -39.83 0.17
CA GLU A 89 27.88 -39.50 0.93
C GLU A 89 27.90 -40.08 2.33
N GLU A 90 28.45 -41.28 2.48
CA GLU A 90 28.59 -41.91 3.78
C GLU A 90 29.66 -41.20 4.64
N CYS A 91 30.76 -40.77 4.02
CA CYS A 91 31.77 -39.94 4.67
C CYS A 91 31.20 -38.59 5.15
N LYS A 92 30.26 -37.98 4.41
CA LYS A 92 29.52 -36.78 4.87
C LYS A 92 28.66 -37.08 6.09
N ARG A 93 27.93 -38.21 6.10
CA ARG A 93 27.09 -38.64 7.23
C ARG A 93 27.91 -38.89 8.50
N LEU A 94 29.12 -39.42 8.34
CA LEU A 94 30.06 -39.67 9.45
C LEU A 94 30.82 -38.43 9.90
N GLY A 95 30.61 -37.27 9.25
CA GLY A 95 31.29 -36.02 9.56
C GLY A 95 32.78 -36.00 9.16
N LEU A 96 33.23 -36.92 8.30
CA LEU A 96 34.61 -36.98 7.80
C LEU A 96 34.86 -35.98 6.66
N LEU A 97 33.80 -35.56 5.97
CA LEU A 97 33.83 -34.52 4.94
C LEU A 97 33.09 -33.29 5.46
N VAL A 98 33.75 -32.13 5.42
CA VAL A 98 33.10 -30.84 5.66
C VAL A 98 32.10 -30.61 4.52
N PRO A 99 30.82 -30.32 4.81
CA PRO A 99 29.86 -30.02 3.76
C PRO A 99 30.33 -28.78 3.01
N THR A 100 30.51 -28.90 1.69
CA THR A 100 30.83 -27.76 0.84
C THR A 100 29.65 -26.78 0.92
N THR A 101 29.86 -25.61 1.53
CA THR A 101 28.91 -24.51 1.42
C THR A 101 28.96 -24.02 -0.01
N VAL A 102 28.00 -24.44 -0.83
CA VAL A 102 27.81 -23.85 -2.16
C VAL A 102 27.33 -22.43 -1.90
N GLU A 103 28.16 -21.43 -2.21
CA GLU A 103 27.68 -20.04 -2.21
C GLU A 103 26.50 -19.98 -3.18
N PRO A 104 25.36 -19.41 -2.76
CA PRO A 104 24.19 -19.33 -3.62
C PRO A 104 24.57 -18.60 -4.90
N SER A 105 24.14 -19.13 -6.04
CA SER A 105 24.43 -18.49 -7.32
C SER A 105 23.81 -17.09 -7.35
N ALA A 106 24.38 -16.18 -8.14
CA ALA A 106 23.87 -14.81 -8.25
C ALA A 106 22.36 -14.77 -8.64
N GLU A 107 21.90 -15.76 -9.41
CA GLU A 107 20.50 -15.91 -9.79
C GLU A 107 19.62 -16.31 -8.60
N GLU A 108 20.09 -17.22 -7.74
CA GLU A 108 19.37 -17.62 -6.52
C GLU A 108 19.33 -16.48 -5.48
N LEU A 109 20.38 -15.66 -5.39
CA LEU A 109 20.39 -14.47 -4.56
C LEU A 109 19.41 -13.41 -5.05
N LEU A 110 19.36 -13.18 -6.38
CA LEU A 110 18.37 -12.28 -6.98
C LEU A 110 16.95 -12.79 -6.77
N GLN A 111 16.75 -14.11 -6.89
CA GLN A 111 15.47 -14.76 -6.61
C GLN A 111 15.09 -14.60 -5.13
N GLN A 112 16.02 -14.79 -4.19
CA GLN A 112 15.79 -14.55 -2.76
C GLN A 112 15.47 -13.09 -2.45
N ILE A 113 16.12 -12.12 -3.09
CA ILE A 113 15.81 -10.69 -2.91
C ILE A 113 14.41 -10.36 -3.46
N ALA A 114 14.05 -10.94 -4.60
CA ALA A 114 12.71 -10.80 -5.20
C ALA A 114 11.62 -11.48 -4.36
N ASP A 115 11.92 -12.62 -3.74
CA ASP A 115 10.99 -13.34 -2.88
C ASP A 115 10.87 -12.68 -1.50
N ASN A 116 11.94 -12.09 -0.97
CA ASN A 116 11.91 -11.28 0.25
C ASN A 116 11.13 -9.96 0.08
N THR A 117 11.09 -9.38 -1.12
CA THR A 117 10.24 -8.23 -1.41
C THR A 117 8.76 -8.61 -1.61
N ARG A 118 8.46 -9.87 -1.93
CA ARG A 118 7.08 -10.40 -2.07
C ARG A 118 6.50 -11.04 -0.79
N THR A 119 7.34 -11.50 0.15
CA THR A 119 6.91 -12.19 1.38
C THR A 119 6.74 -11.28 2.61
N THR A 120 6.91 -9.97 2.47
CA THR A 120 6.70 -9.04 3.59
C THR A 120 5.23 -8.73 3.83
N LYS A 121 4.49 -9.60 4.52
CA LYS A 121 3.24 -9.20 5.20
C LYS A 121 3.44 -7.92 6.03
N GLY A 122 4.63 -7.75 6.63
CA GLY A 122 5.01 -6.56 7.38
C GLY A 122 5.06 -5.25 6.57
N THR A 123 5.45 -5.28 5.29
CA THR A 123 5.52 -4.05 4.46
C THR A 123 4.12 -3.57 4.08
N VAL A 124 3.21 -4.50 3.75
CA VAL A 124 1.81 -4.18 3.41
C VAL A 124 1.05 -3.66 4.64
N GLU A 125 1.25 -4.28 5.81
CA GLU A 125 0.64 -3.82 7.07
C GLU A 125 1.16 -2.44 7.50
N THR A 126 2.46 -2.18 7.30
CA THR A 126 3.06 -0.86 7.60
C THR A 126 2.51 0.21 6.67
N GLY A 127 2.37 -0.06 5.37
CA GLY A 127 1.73 0.85 4.42
C GLY A 127 0.28 1.15 4.80
N LYS A 128 -0.51 0.14 5.18
CA LYS A 128 -1.89 0.31 5.66
C LYS A 128 -1.96 1.19 6.92
N ALA A 129 -1.04 0.99 7.87
CA ALA A 129 -0.98 1.81 9.08
C ALA A 129 -0.64 3.28 8.76
N VAL A 130 0.32 3.53 7.87
CA VAL A 130 0.69 4.89 7.44
C VAL A 130 -0.46 5.57 6.69
N ALA A 131 -1.15 4.83 5.81
CA ALA A 131 -2.34 5.34 5.11
C ALA A 131 -3.45 5.72 6.09
N LYS A 132 -3.73 4.86 7.09
CA LYS A 132 -4.71 5.15 8.14
C LYS A 132 -4.34 6.39 8.96
N ILE A 133 -3.07 6.54 9.34
CA ILE A 133 -2.58 7.72 10.06
C ILE A 133 -2.79 8.99 9.21
N TRP A 134 -2.53 8.90 7.90
CA TRP A 134 -2.77 10.01 6.98
C TRP A 134 -4.26 10.38 6.90
N ASP A 135 -5.15 9.41 6.72
CA ASP A 135 -6.61 9.62 6.67
C ASP A 135 -7.17 10.21 7.97
N ASP A 136 -6.63 9.79 9.11
CA ASP A 136 -7.08 10.20 10.44
C ASP A 136 -6.63 11.63 10.80
N TRP A 137 -5.39 12.01 10.47
CA TRP A 137 -4.75 13.21 11.03
C TRP A 137 -4.31 14.27 10.01
N TYR A 138 -4.12 13.89 8.76
CA TYR A 138 -3.49 14.74 7.76
C TYR A 138 -4.39 15.09 6.57
N ARG A 139 -5.41 14.27 6.29
CA ARG A 139 -6.44 14.50 5.28
C ARG A 139 -7.51 15.48 5.77
N ASP A 140 -7.94 16.38 4.88
CA ASP A 140 -9.17 17.14 5.03
C ASP A 140 -10.35 16.37 4.43
N GLU A 141 -11.34 16.06 5.26
CA GLU A 141 -12.50 15.23 4.90
C GLU A 141 -13.44 15.92 3.91
N ASN A 142 -13.38 17.24 3.78
CA ASN A 142 -14.27 17.97 2.89
C ASN A 142 -13.70 18.09 1.47
N LEU A 143 -12.39 17.93 1.30
CA LEU A 143 -11.70 18.13 0.02
C LEU A 143 -11.24 16.82 -0.63
N GLN A 144 -10.92 15.81 0.17
CA GLN A 144 -10.30 14.58 -0.30
C GLN A 144 -11.00 13.36 0.28
N ASP A 145 -11.21 12.35 -0.55
CA ASP A 145 -11.72 11.05 -0.11
C ASP A 145 -10.67 10.28 0.71
N SER A 146 -11.13 9.36 1.57
CA SER A 146 -10.22 8.54 2.36
C SER A 146 -9.54 7.53 1.45
N ILE A 147 -8.29 7.19 1.78
CA ILE A 147 -7.55 6.14 1.08
C ILE A 147 -8.18 4.79 1.44
N ILE A 148 -8.50 4.58 2.71
CA ILE A 148 -9.23 3.40 3.17
C ILE A 148 -10.72 3.74 3.19
N GLN A 149 -11.50 3.18 2.27
CA GLN A 149 -12.94 3.48 2.15
C GLN A 149 -13.81 2.41 2.80
N SER A 150 -13.33 1.17 2.81
CA SER A 150 -14.04 0.01 3.35
C SER A 150 -13.11 -0.92 4.12
N SER A 151 -13.68 -1.80 4.95
CA SER A 151 -12.94 -2.91 5.55
C SER A 151 -12.33 -3.85 4.52
N ASP A 152 -12.89 -3.87 3.31
CA ASP A 152 -12.47 -4.77 2.24
C ASP A 152 -11.19 -4.25 1.56
N ASP A 153 -10.93 -2.93 1.60
CA ASP A 153 -9.66 -2.32 1.19
C ASP A 153 -8.50 -2.73 2.12
N LEU A 154 -8.82 -3.16 3.35
CA LEU A 154 -7.85 -3.72 4.30
C LEU A 154 -7.60 -5.22 4.07
N GLY A 155 -8.35 -5.88 3.18
CA GLY A 155 -8.16 -7.28 2.81
C GLY A 155 -6.86 -7.53 2.03
N ASP A 156 -6.51 -8.81 1.85
CA ASP A 156 -5.32 -9.22 1.09
C ASP A 156 -5.42 -8.92 -0.42
N GLY A 157 -6.64 -8.64 -0.91
CA GLY A 157 -6.91 -8.52 -2.34
C GLY A 157 -6.75 -7.11 -2.95
N ASN A 158 -6.61 -6.05 -2.13
CA ASN A 158 -6.57 -4.64 -2.56
C ASN A 158 -7.29 -4.40 -3.91
N PRO A 159 -8.62 -4.56 -3.95
CA PRO A 159 -9.38 -4.64 -5.20
C PRO A 159 -9.27 -3.36 -6.05
N ASN A 160 -8.88 -2.25 -5.43
CA ASN A 160 -8.76 -0.93 -6.04
C ASN A 160 -7.34 -0.57 -6.50
N GLY A 161 -6.35 -1.47 -6.33
CA GLY A 161 -4.97 -1.23 -6.77
C GLY A 161 -4.28 -0.08 -6.04
N ILE A 162 -4.69 0.21 -4.80
CA ILE A 162 -4.18 1.33 -4.02
C ILE A 162 -2.77 1.02 -3.53
N ASP A 163 -1.78 1.80 -3.95
CA ASP A 163 -0.43 1.65 -3.39
C ASP A 163 -0.35 2.32 -2.01
N TRP A 164 -0.39 1.51 -0.96
CA TRP A 164 -0.30 1.93 0.44
C TRP A 164 1.08 2.48 0.81
N ASN A 165 2.11 2.24 0.00
CA ASN A 165 3.48 2.67 0.28
C ASN A 165 3.79 4.08 -0.27
N VAL A 166 2.85 4.69 -1.00
CA VAL A 166 3.01 6.04 -1.53
C VAL A 166 2.72 7.06 -0.44
N LEU A 167 3.75 7.81 -0.04
CA LEU A 167 3.60 8.95 0.88
C LEU A 167 2.75 10.04 0.22
N ARG A 168 1.58 10.31 0.83
CA ARG A 168 0.68 11.38 0.39
C ARG A 168 1.12 12.72 0.97
N LYS A 169 0.90 13.77 0.19
CA LYS A 169 1.19 15.15 0.63
C LYS A 169 0.23 15.54 1.76
N ARG A 170 0.76 16.22 2.75
CA ARG A 170 -0.02 16.86 3.82
C ARG A 170 -0.57 18.21 3.33
N GLY A 171 -1.80 18.54 3.72
CA GLY A 171 -2.32 19.90 3.56
C GLY A 171 -1.44 20.97 4.22
N LYS A 172 -1.58 22.22 3.78
CA LYS A 172 -0.91 23.35 4.46
C LYS A 172 -1.39 23.42 5.91
N ARG A 173 -0.51 23.82 6.84
CA ARG A 173 -0.92 24.02 8.24
C ARG A 173 -2.07 25.03 8.29
N HIS A 174 -3.06 24.78 9.15
CA HIS A 174 -4.18 25.70 9.32
C HIS A 174 -3.67 27.08 9.75
N ASP A 175 -4.10 28.07 9.00
CA ASP A 175 -3.97 29.51 9.15
C ASP A 175 -5.35 30.09 8.78
N TYR A 176 -5.59 31.37 9.04
CA TYR A 176 -6.90 32.01 8.88
C TYR A 176 -7.55 31.73 7.51
N PHE A 177 -6.76 31.74 6.44
CA PHE A 177 -7.25 31.46 5.09
C PHE A 177 -7.36 29.96 4.74
N THR A 178 -6.55 29.10 5.37
CA THR A 178 -6.52 27.67 5.04
C THR A 178 -7.48 26.85 5.89
N SER A 179 -8.05 27.41 6.96
CA SER A 179 -9.10 26.77 7.77
C SER A 179 -10.50 27.33 7.54
N ALA A 180 -10.66 28.40 6.75
CA ALA A 180 -11.96 28.99 6.50
C ALA A 180 -12.77 28.11 5.53
N LEU A 181 -13.94 27.66 5.98
CA LEU A 181 -14.91 26.97 5.13
C LEU A 181 -15.73 28.01 4.34
N PRO A 182 -15.93 27.84 3.03
CA PRO A 182 -16.70 28.78 2.23
C PRO A 182 -18.21 28.68 2.45
N TRP A 183 -18.68 27.69 3.23
CA TRP A 183 -20.08 27.47 3.58
C TRP A 183 -20.30 27.54 5.10
N THR A 184 -21.49 27.97 5.50
CA THR A 184 -21.86 28.17 6.92
C THR A 184 -22.34 26.90 7.61
N GLN A 185 -22.83 25.92 6.85
CA GLN A 185 -23.42 24.67 7.34
C GLN A 185 -22.94 23.49 6.50
N LYS A 186 -22.99 22.29 7.06
CA LYS A 186 -22.64 21.07 6.33
C LYS A 186 -23.89 20.55 5.60
N GLY A 187 -23.79 20.22 4.31
CA GLY A 187 -24.91 19.67 3.54
C GLY A 187 -25.89 20.71 2.97
N GLN A 188 -27.09 20.27 2.62
CA GLN A 188 -28.12 21.10 1.97
C GLN A 188 -28.82 22.03 2.96
N ALA A 189 -29.28 23.18 2.46
CA ALA A 189 -30.09 24.09 3.24
C ALA A 189 -31.45 23.51 3.56
N ILE A 190 -31.89 23.72 4.81
CA ILE A 190 -33.22 23.32 5.24
C ILE A 190 -34.19 24.39 4.79
N GLU A 191 -35.04 24.04 3.83
CA GLU A 191 -36.11 24.93 3.37
C GLU A 191 -37.30 24.90 4.34
N LEU A 192 -37.91 26.07 4.54
CA LEU A 192 -39.18 26.17 5.25
C LEU A 192 -40.30 25.82 4.26
N PRO A 193 -41.15 24.81 4.56
CA PRO A 193 -42.24 24.43 3.67
C PRO A 193 -43.32 25.54 3.70
N LEU A 194 -43.21 26.48 2.77
CA LEU A 194 -44.21 27.50 2.50
C LEU A 194 -45.03 27.09 1.28
N GLY A 195 -46.30 27.47 1.26
CA GLY A 195 -47.12 27.29 0.06
C GLY A 195 -46.51 28.02 -1.14
N THR A 196 -46.54 27.37 -2.31
CA THR A 196 -45.94 27.89 -3.56
C THR A 196 -46.83 28.88 -4.29
N SER A 197 -48.14 28.84 -4.07
CA SER A 197 -49.11 29.74 -4.69
C SER A 197 -50.35 29.89 -3.81
N ALA A 198 -50.89 31.10 -3.72
CA ALA A 198 -52.15 31.40 -3.07
C ALA A 198 -53.06 32.17 -4.05
N PRO A 199 -54.32 31.74 -4.26
CA PRO A 199 -55.24 32.46 -5.12
C PRO A 199 -55.58 33.83 -4.53
N VAL A 200 -55.63 34.86 -5.38
CA VAL A 200 -56.05 36.22 -5.00
C VAL A 200 -57.55 36.34 -5.16
N THR A 201 -58.21 36.77 -4.09
CA THR A 201 -59.66 36.96 -3.99
C THR A 201 -59.98 38.42 -3.74
N TYR A 202 -61.19 38.81 -4.13
CA TYR A 202 -61.71 40.15 -3.88
C TYR A 202 -62.53 40.18 -2.59
N ASN A 203 -62.29 41.20 -1.75
CA ASN A 203 -63.11 41.47 -0.57
C ASN A 203 -63.93 42.75 -0.79
N ALA A 204 -65.23 42.58 -1.08
CA ALA A 204 -66.13 43.69 -1.29
C ALA A 204 -66.49 44.35 0.04
N THR A 205 -66.19 45.64 0.21
CA THR A 205 -66.67 46.41 1.37
C THR A 205 -68.00 47.10 1.07
N ASN A 206 -68.33 47.29 -0.21
CA ASN A 206 -69.60 47.87 -0.65
C ASN A 206 -70.65 46.81 -1.00
N PRO A 207 -71.93 47.00 -0.65
CA PRO A 207 -73.01 46.07 -0.97
C PRO A 207 -73.22 45.90 -2.49
N HIS A 208 -72.86 46.91 -3.30
CA HIS A 208 -72.89 46.84 -4.77
C HIS A 208 -71.84 45.90 -5.37
N ASP A 209 -70.79 45.59 -4.61
CA ASP A 209 -69.65 44.75 -4.99
C ASP A 209 -69.76 43.31 -4.43
N SER A 210 -70.85 43.00 -3.72
CA SER A 210 -71.11 41.69 -3.11
C SER A 210 -71.08 40.52 -4.11
N TYR A 211 -71.34 40.77 -5.40
CA TYR A 211 -71.26 39.79 -6.49
C TYR A 211 -69.84 39.27 -6.79
N LEU A 212 -68.81 39.91 -6.24
CA LEU A 212 -67.39 39.61 -6.47
C LEU A 212 -66.70 38.88 -5.31
N THR A 213 -67.33 38.83 -4.13
CA THR A 213 -66.72 38.26 -2.92
C THR A 213 -66.45 36.77 -3.11
N GLY A 214 -65.20 36.33 -2.90
CA GLY A 214 -64.78 34.93 -3.01
C GLY A 214 -64.53 34.41 -4.44
N LYS A 215 -64.68 35.26 -5.48
CA LYS A 215 -64.32 34.90 -6.86
C LYS A 215 -62.84 35.18 -7.14
N GLN A 216 -62.23 34.36 -7.99
CA GLN A 216 -60.84 34.54 -8.43
C GLN A 216 -60.72 35.83 -9.23
N ALA A 217 -59.79 36.71 -8.84
CA ALA A 217 -59.55 37.97 -9.54
C ALA A 217 -58.71 37.72 -10.81
N GLY A 218 -59.31 37.92 -11.99
CA GLY A 218 -58.56 38.00 -13.24
C GLY A 218 -58.10 39.44 -13.48
N LEU A 219 -56.79 39.67 -13.57
CA LEU A 219 -56.24 40.96 -14.00
C LEU A 219 -56.27 41.03 -15.53
N TRP A 220 -57.09 41.93 -16.07
CA TRP A 220 -57.06 42.23 -17.50
C TRP A 220 -56.35 43.56 -17.72
N GLN A 221 -55.22 43.51 -18.45
CA GLN A 221 -54.60 44.70 -19.00
C GLN A 221 -55.38 45.12 -20.24
N LYS A 222 -55.88 46.36 -20.26
CA LYS A 222 -56.49 46.92 -21.47
C LYS A 222 -55.37 47.13 -22.49
N GLY A 223 -55.35 46.31 -23.54
CA GLY A 223 -54.45 46.50 -24.67
C GLY A 223 -54.59 47.92 -25.23
N ASN A 224 -53.47 48.64 -25.24
CA ASN A 224 -53.21 49.93 -25.89
C ASN A 224 -54.15 51.08 -25.49
N ASN A 225 -53.72 51.92 -24.54
CA ASN A 225 -53.78 53.38 -24.68
C ASN A 225 -53.01 54.06 -23.53
N THR A 226 -52.22 55.06 -23.90
CA THR A 226 -51.28 55.86 -23.12
C THR A 226 -51.89 56.73 -22.00
N ASP A 227 -53.12 56.48 -21.55
CA ASP A 227 -53.73 57.23 -20.46
C ASP A 227 -54.51 56.30 -19.53
N ALA A 228 -53.98 56.16 -18.31
CA ALA A 228 -54.48 55.38 -17.18
C ALA A 228 -54.45 53.85 -17.34
N ASP A 229 -53.28 53.28 -17.05
CA ASP A 229 -53.07 51.86 -16.66
C ASP A 229 -53.91 51.54 -15.41
N ARG A 230 -55.21 51.32 -15.61
CA ARG A 230 -56.13 50.86 -14.56
C ARG A 230 -56.33 49.37 -14.77
N ALA A 231 -55.65 48.57 -13.96
CA ALA A 231 -55.96 47.15 -13.83
C ALA A 231 -57.42 47.04 -13.35
N GLN A 232 -58.31 46.55 -14.22
CA GLN A 232 -59.72 46.34 -13.89
C GLN A 232 -59.90 44.89 -13.45
N ALA A 233 -60.46 44.69 -12.26
CA ALA A 233 -60.86 43.36 -11.81
C ALA A 233 -62.09 42.92 -12.62
N CYS A 234 -61.96 41.84 -13.37
CA CYS A 234 -63.10 41.17 -14.00
C CYS A 234 -63.30 39.79 -13.40
N TYR A 235 -64.53 39.32 -13.40
CA TYR A 235 -64.89 37.96 -13.03
C TYR A 235 -65.57 37.29 -14.23
N LEU A 236 -65.31 36.00 -14.39
CA LEU A 236 -66.05 35.13 -15.30
C LEU A 236 -67.39 34.80 -14.61
N GLY A 237 -68.50 35.13 -15.26
CA GLY A 237 -69.82 34.62 -14.90
C GLY A 237 -70.05 33.27 -15.59
N ASP A 238 -70.99 32.47 -15.10
CA ASP A 238 -71.42 31.22 -15.76
C ASP A 238 -72.12 31.46 -17.12
N ASP A 239 -72.51 32.71 -17.38
CA ASP A 239 -72.90 33.17 -18.71
C ASP A 239 -71.64 33.67 -19.44
N ASP A 240 -71.49 33.31 -20.72
CA ASP A 240 -70.38 33.58 -21.66
C ASP A 240 -70.14 35.09 -21.96
N SER A 241 -70.49 35.96 -21.02
CA SER A 241 -70.37 37.41 -21.05
C SER A 241 -69.55 37.86 -19.84
N ALA A 242 -68.26 38.13 -20.06
CA ALA A 242 -67.40 38.72 -19.03
C ALA A 242 -67.98 40.07 -18.54
N LYS A 243 -68.56 40.08 -17.34
CA LYS A 243 -69.10 41.30 -16.72
C LYS A 243 -67.94 42.15 -16.19
N ARG A 244 -67.62 43.22 -16.92
CA ARG A 244 -66.65 44.23 -16.50
C ARG A 244 -67.26 45.08 -15.41
N ILE A 245 -66.91 44.83 -14.15
CA ILE A 245 -67.20 45.79 -13.08
C ILE A 245 -66.15 46.89 -13.20
N ARG A 246 -66.61 48.11 -13.47
CA ARG A 246 -65.82 49.30 -13.19
C ARG A 246 -66.08 49.60 -11.71
N PRO A 247 -65.16 49.27 -10.79
CA PRO A 247 -65.31 49.80 -9.44
C PRO A 247 -65.34 51.33 -9.58
N ASP A 248 -66.34 51.95 -8.97
CA ASP A 248 -66.35 53.39 -8.78
C ASP A 248 -65.18 53.69 -7.82
N LEU A 249 -64.03 54.06 -8.40
CA LEU A 249 -62.73 54.12 -7.73
C LEU A 249 -62.60 55.39 -6.85
N GLN A 250 -63.60 55.66 -6.01
CA GLN A 250 -63.41 56.53 -4.85
C GLN A 250 -62.75 55.78 -3.68
N GLU A 251 -62.86 54.45 -3.63
CA GLU A 251 -62.24 53.61 -2.60
C GLU A 251 -61.24 52.61 -3.22
N PRO A 252 -60.09 52.34 -2.55
CA PRO A 252 -59.10 51.40 -3.03
C PRO A 252 -59.64 49.96 -3.06
N LEU A 253 -59.32 49.22 -4.12
CA LEU A 253 -59.67 47.81 -4.27
C LEU A 253 -58.87 46.95 -3.27
N TRP A 254 -59.52 46.36 -2.27
CA TRP A 254 -58.86 45.45 -1.33
C TRP A 254 -58.77 44.03 -1.94
N LEU A 255 -57.56 43.67 -2.36
CA LEU A 255 -57.21 42.32 -2.82
C LEU A 255 -56.60 41.53 -1.66
N ASN A 256 -57.14 40.35 -1.38
CA ASN A 256 -56.64 39.45 -0.34
C ASN A 256 -56.21 38.12 -0.95
N ALA A 257 -55.00 37.66 -0.64
CA ALA A 257 -54.58 36.30 -0.97
C ALA A 257 -55.20 35.31 0.02
N ASP A 258 -55.95 34.32 -0.48
CA ASP A 258 -56.50 33.25 0.35
C ASP A 258 -55.42 32.19 0.61
N LEU A 259 -54.90 32.18 1.84
CA LEU A 259 -53.86 31.27 2.30
C LEU A 259 -54.43 29.98 2.93
N SER A 260 -55.75 29.79 2.97
CA SER A 260 -56.39 28.62 3.60
C SER A 260 -56.02 27.29 2.94
N ARG A 261 -55.71 27.32 1.64
CA ARG A 261 -55.28 26.16 0.83
C ARG A 261 -53.76 26.07 0.65
N ALA A 262 -53.01 27.09 1.07
CA ALA A 262 -51.57 27.03 1.11
C ALA A 262 -51.15 26.22 2.35
N THR A 263 -50.34 25.17 2.17
CA THR A 263 -49.78 24.41 3.29
C THR A 263 -48.95 25.34 4.17
N ALA A 264 -49.53 25.76 5.30
CA ALA A 264 -48.83 26.59 6.27
C ALA A 264 -47.76 25.75 6.97
N ALA A 265 -46.54 26.29 7.10
CA ALA A 265 -45.50 25.68 7.91
C ALA A 265 -46.02 25.54 9.35
N THR A 266 -46.05 24.32 9.88
CA THR A 266 -46.42 24.08 11.28
C THR A 266 -45.36 24.66 12.22
N ILE A 267 -45.75 25.05 13.44
CA ILE A 267 -44.78 25.48 14.46
C ILE A 267 -43.76 24.37 14.76
N ASN A 268 -44.18 23.10 14.71
CA ASN A 268 -43.30 21.97 14.93
C ASN A 268 -42.26 21.83 13.81
N SER A 269 -42.65 21.99 12.53
CA SER A 269 -41.70 21.99 11.42
C SER A 269 -40.72 23.16 11.51
N LEU A 270 -41.17 24.33 11.97
CA LEU A 270 -40.29 25.49 12.18
C LEU A 270 -39.28 25.24 13.31
N ARG A 271 -39.72 24.68 14.45
CA ARG A 271 -38.79 24.29 15.53
C ARG A 271 -37.79 23.25 15.06
N MET A 272 -38.24 22.24 14.32
CA MET A 272 -37.38 21.20 13.76
C MET A 272 -36.35 21.79 12.79
N ALA A 273 -36.76 22.69 11.89
CA ALA A 273 -35.87 23.32 10.92
C ALA A 273 -34.73 24.09 11.62
N PHE A 274 -35.03 24.87 12.66
CA PHE A 274 -34.00 25.57 13.43
C PHE A 274 -33.06 24.63 14.18
N GLN A 275 -33.54 23.49 14.68
CA GLN A 275 -32.66 22.51 15.34
C GLN A 275 -31.76 21.79 14.34
N LEU A 276 -32.30 21.41 13.18
CA LEU A 276 -31.51 20.84 12.09
C LEU A 276 -30.44 21.83 11.60
N GLN A 277 -30.79 23.10 11.45
CA GLN A 277 -29.85 24.14 11.06
C GLN A 277 -28.66 24.22 12.03
N ARG A 278 -28.95 24.29 13.34
CA ARG A 278 -27.92 24.30 14.39
C ARG A 278 -27.08 23.02 14.38
N LEU A 279 -27.69 21.88 14.09
CA LEU A 279 -27.00 20.60 13.97
C LEU A 279 -25.99 20.65 12.81
N LEU A 280 -26.41 21.07 11.62
CA LEU A 280 -25.54 21.18 10.43
C LEU A 280 -24.44 22.25 10.57
N GLU A 281 -24.71 23.35 11.25
CA GLU A 281 -23.71 24.38 11.58
C GLU A 281 -22.68 23.87 12.60
N THR A 282 -23.11 23.05 13.56
CA THR A 282 -22.22 22.41 14.53
C THR A 282 -21.33 21.38 13.83
N ASP A 283 -21.88 20.58 12.92
CA ASP A 283 -21.13 19.60 12.12
C ASP A 283 -20.11 20.26 11.19
N ALA A 284 -20.45 21.43 10.61
CA ALA A 284 -19.50 22.20 9.81
C ALA A 284 -18.27 22.64 10.61
N ARG A 285 -18.44 22.90 11.92
CA ARG A 285 -17.35 23.32 12.81
C ARG A 285 -16.57 22.15 13.41
N CYS A 286 -17.26 21.07 13.76
CA CYS A 286 -16.66 19.95 14.49
C CYS A 286 -16.02 18.90 13.58
N GLY A 287 -16.57 18.66 12.39
CA GLY A 287 -16.10 17.62 11.45
C GLY A 287 -17.08 16.45 11.31
N THR A 288 -16.68 15.39 10.61
CA THR A 288 -17.53 14.23 10.29
C THR A 288 -17.08 12.93 10.95
N ARG A 289 -15.95 12.92 11.66
CA ARG A 289 -15.50 11.73 12.39
C ARG A 289 -16.39 11.48 13.60
N LEU A 290 -16.65 10.22 13.95
CA LEU A 290 -17.55 9.88 15.06
C LEU A 290 -17.13 10.54 16.39
N CYS A 291 -15.83 10.52 16.72
CA CYS A 291 -15.31 11.17 17.92
C CYS A 291 -15.50 12.69 17.91
N GLU A 292 -15.43 13.32 16.72
CA GLU A 292 -15.64 14.76 16.53
C GLU A 292 -17.13 15.10 16.67
N ILE A 293 -18.01 14.29 16.08
CA ILE A 293 -19.48 14.41 16.21
C ILE A 293 -19.89 14.27 17.67
N ILE A 294 -19.41 13.23 18.37
CA ILE A 294 -19.74 13.00 19.78
C ILE A 294 -19.28 14.19 20.64
N ARG A 295 -18.07 14.69 20.38
CA ARG A 295 -17.52 15.82 21.10
C ARG A 295 -18.24 17.13 20.77
N GLY A 296 -18.67 17.33 19.54
CA GLY A 296 -19.39 18.51 19.07
C GLY A 296 -20.79 18.63 19.64
N HIS A 297 -21.58 17.55 19.53
CA HIS A 297 -22.98 17.53 19.94
C HIS A 297 -23.16 17.31 21.43
N PHE A 298 -22.48 16.31 21.99
CA PHE A 298 -22.70 15.89 23.38
C PHE A 298 -21.70 16.50 24.35
N LYS A 299 -20.64 17.17 23.85
CA LYS A 299 -19.56 17.74 24.67
C LYS A 299 -18.86 16.71 25.55
N THR A 300 -18.97 15.43 25.21
CA THR A 300 -18.34 14.30 25.90
C THR A 300 -17.18 13.78 25.06
N ILE A 301 -16.12 13.34 25.73
CA ILE A 301 -15.01 12.64 25.09
C ILE A 301 -15.20 11.15 25.37
N CYS A 302 -15.24 10.33 24.33
CA CYS A 302 -15.22 8.89 24.50
C CYS A 302 -13.87 8.49 25.12
N PRO A 303 -13.85 7.80 26.27
CA PRO A 303 -12.59 7.39 26.91
C PRO A 303 -11.84 6.33 26.09
N ASP A 304 -12.52 5.62 25.20
CA ASP A 304 -11.92 4.63 24.31
C ASP A 304 -11.64 5.25 22.93
N ALA A 305 -10.37 5.60 22.69
CA ALA A 305 -9.88 6.12 21.42
C ALA A 305 -9.42 5.01 20.44
N ARG A 306 -9.23 3.77 20.93
CA ARG A 306 -8.57 2.69 20.19
C ARG A 306 -9.45 2.06 19.13
N LEU A 307 -10.77 2.19 19.29
CA LEU A 307 -11.73 1.58 18.38
C LEU A 307 -11.71 2.22 16.98
N GLN A 308 -11.35 3.51 16.85
CA GLN A 308 -11.66 4.26 15.62
C GLN A 308 -10.59 5.23 15.11
N ARG A 309 -9.55 5.58 15.88
CA ARG A 309 -8.50 6.49 15.40
C ARG A 309 -7.11 6.03 15.79
N SER A 310 -6.14 6.29 14.93
CA SER A 310 -4.72 6.11 15.24
C SER A 310 -4.30 7.03 16.40
N GLU A 311 -3.55 6.47 17.35
CA GLU A 311 -3.11 7.18 18.56
C GLU A 311 -1.62 7.51 18.47
N TYR A 312 -1.27 8.72 18.90
CA TYR A 312 0.12 9.12 19.06
C TYR A 312 0.65 8.64 20.40
N LEU A 313 1.49 7.60 20.38
CA LEU A 313 2.07 6.99 21.59
C LEU A 313 3.33 7.72 22.10
N GLY A 314 3.96 8.53 21.26
CA GLY A 314 5.16 9.28 21.60
C GLY A 314 6.08 9.51 20.40
N GLY A 315 7.04 10.40 20.56
CA GLY A 315 8.05 10.68 19.53
C GLY A 315 9.17 11.55 20.07
N SER A 316 10.36 11.34 19.53
CA SER A 316 11.56 12.13 19.81
C SER A 316 11.92 12.96 18.58
N SER A 317 12.32 14.21 18.78
CA SER A 317 12.91 15.03 17.72
C SER A 317 14.39 15.22 18.03
N THR A 318 15.25 14.91 17.05
CA THR A 318 16.68 15.17 17.12
C THR A 318 17.01 16.22 16.07
N PRO A 319 17.50 17.41 16.44
CA PRO A 319 17.92 18.39 15.46
C PRO A 319 19.13 17.85 14.69
N ILE A 320 19.03 17.81 13.36
CA ILE A 320 20.16 17.49 12.49
C ILE A 320 20.79 18.83 12.08
N GLY A 321 21.97 19.12 12.63
CA GLY A 321 22.73 20.30 12.28
C GLY A 321 23.53 20.06 11.00
N PHE A 322 23.20 20.79 9.94
CA PHE A 322 24.03 20.83 8.75
C PHE A 322 25.00 21.99 8.88
N LEU A 323 26.30 21.73 8.81
CA LEU A 323 27.34 22.75 8.66
C LEU A 323 27.70 22.83 7.17
N PRO A 324 27.14 23.78 6.39
CA PRO A 324 27.55 23.96 5.01
C PRO A 324 28.98 24.51 4.97
N VAL A 325 29.87 23.87 4.22
CA VAL A 325 31.22 24.39 3.94
C VAL A 325 31.10 25.36 2.77
N ALA A 326 31.30 26.65 3.03
CA ALA A 326 31.21 27.72 2.03
C ALA A 326 32.46 27.80 1.13
N GLN A 327 32.28 28.15 -0.14
CA GLN A 327 33.35 28.34 -1.12
C GLN A 327 33.98 29.73 -0.93
N THR A 328 35.28 29.79 -0.64
CA THR A 328 36.02 31.07 -0.48
C THR A 328 36.83 31.48 -1.72
N ALA A 329 36.87 30.67 -2.79
CA ALA A 329 37.50 31.01 -4.08
C ALA A 329 36.94 30.17 -5.25
N GLU A 330 36.79 30.78 -6.43
CA GLU A 330 36.31 30.15 -7.68
C GLU A 330 37.44 29.40 -8.39
N ASN A 331 37.20 28.17 -8.85
CA ASN A 331 38.15 27.39 -9.64
C ASN A 331 37.43 26.74 -10.82
N GLY A 332 37.46 27.42 -11.97
CA GLY A 332 37.34 26.91 -13.36
C GLY A 332 36.05 26.21 -13.81
N ASP A 333 35.46 25.32 -13.01
CA ASP A 333 34.36 24.41 -13.36
C ASP A 333 33.36 24.20 -12.20
N THR A 334 33.35 25.09 -11.20
CA THR A 334 33.08 24.76 -9.78
C THR A 334 31.89 23.83 -9.48
N PRO A 335 32.13 22.79 -8.66
CA PRO A 335 31.41 22.71 -7.40
C PRO A 335 32.33 22.46 -6.20
N GLN A 336 32.55 23.48 -5.36
CA GLN A 336 32.82 23.25 -3.94
C GLN A 336 32.42 24.45 -3.06
N GLY A 337 31.17 24.46 -2.57
CA GLY A 337 30.70 25.32 -1.45
C GLY A 337 29.89 26.57 -1.82
N ASN A 338 29.36 26.68 -3.03
CA ASN A 338 28.62 27.87 -3.45
C ASN A 338 27.34 28.06 -2.62
N LEU A 339 27.27 29.17 -1.87
CA LEU A 339 26.08 29.63 -1.17
C LEU A 339 25.42 30.72 -2.01
N VAL A 340 24.44 30.33 -2.81
CA VAL A 340 23.48 31.26 -3.41
C VAL A 340 22.38 31.54 -2.40
N ALA A 341 22.18 32.81 -2.09
CA ALA A 341 20.98 33.27 -1.41
C ALA A 341 19.78 33.00 -2.31
N ASN A 342 18.74 32.39 -1.76
CA ASN A 342 17.40 32.42 -2.34
C ASN A 342 16.46 33.10 -1.37
#